data_AF-A0A1X0NRD4-F1
#
_entry.id   AF-A0A1X0NRD4-F1
#
_cell.length_a   1.000
_cell.length_b   1.000
_cell.length_c   1.000
_cell.angle_alpha   90.00
_cell.angle_beta   90.00
_cell.angle_gamma   90.00
#
_symmetry.space_group_name_H-M   'P 1'
#
loop_
_entity.id
_entity.type
_entity.pdbx_description
1 polymer ?
#
loop_
_entity_poly.entity_id
_entity_poly.type
_entity_poly.pdbx_seq_one_letter_code
_entity_poly.pdbx_strand_id
1 'polypeptide(L)'
;RDLLEQFVSYTPLQRLVYTPYSKEEEARFFSLNMHHEDMMVGYVLHKVMGNNITFVREPPCRFHDLYRGYHSRNVTWSSVMMHHTKEKDYELFMNIFGNDTAPPAKAYKVINNRIEFEC
;
A
#
# COMPACT_ATOMS: atom_id res chain seq x y z
N ARG A 1 -7.74 -14.86 -16.16
CA ARG A 1 -7.41 -15.45 -14.85
C ARG A 1 -7.65 -14.40 -13.78
N ASP A 2 -8.05 -14.83 -12.60
CA ASP A 2 -8.14 -13.95 -11.44
C ASP A 2 -6.77 -13.30 -11.14
N LEU A 3 -6.75 -12.10 -10.56
CA LEU A 3 -5.51 -11.37 -10.26
C LEU A 3 -4.65 -12.14 -9.26
N LEU A 4 -5.28 -12.70 -8.21
CA LEU A 4 -4.56 -13.47 -7.20
C LEU A 4 -3.94 -14.70 -7.85
N GLU A 5 -4.68 -15.40 -8.71
CA GLU A 5 -4.16 -16.56 -9.44
C GLU A 5 -2.93 -16.20 -10.29
N GLN A 6 -2.96 -15.07 -11.00
CA GLN A 6 -1.81 -14.60 -11.80
C GLN A 6 -0.60 -14.24 -10.92
N PHE A 7 -0.85 -13.57 -9.78
CA PHE A 7 0.19 -13.19 -8.84
C PHE A 7 0.87 -14.42 -8.21
N VAL A 8 0.09 -15.35 -7.65
CA VAL A 8 0.64 -16.53 -6.94
C VAL A 8 1.25 -17.55 -7.90
N SER A 9 0.85 -17.55 -9.18
CA SER A 9 1.45 -18.38 -10.23
C SER A 9 2.65 -17.72 -10.93
N TYR A 10 3.10 -16.54 -10.48
CA TYR A 10 4.33 -15.94 -10.99
C TYR A 10 5.56 -16.77 -10.59
N THR A 11 5.97 -17.65 -11.51
CA THR A 11 7.00 -18.68 -11.29
C THR A 11 8.28 -18.19 -10.61
N PRO A 12 8.86 -17.01 -10.96
CA PRO A 12 10.05 -16.52 -10.28
C PRO A 12 9.82 -16.31 -8.77
N LEU A 13 8.70 -15.69 -8.38
CA LEU A 13 8.38 -15.48 -6.97
C LEU A 13 8.08 -16.82 -6.28
N GLN A 14 7.23 -17.65 -6.89
CA GLN A 14 6.83 -18.94 -6.33
C GLN A 14 8.05 -19.80 -5.97
N ARG A 15 9.05 -19.87 -6.87
CA ARG A 15 10.28 -20.63 -6.62
C ARG A 15 11.04 -20.13 -5.40
N LEU A 16 11.18 -18.81 -5.24
CA LEU A 16 11.94 -18.23 -4.13
C LEU A 16 11.20 -18.37 -2.80
N VAL A 17 9.86 -18.27 -2.78
CA VAL A 17 9.06 -18.48 -1.56
C VAL A 17 9.25 -19.89 -0.97
N TYR A 18 9.41 -20.91 -1.82
CA TYR A 18 9.68 -22.29 -1.37
C TYR A 18 11.18 -22.61 -1.21
N THR A 19 12.07 -21.65 -1.46
CA THR A 19 13.51 -21.84 -1.29
C THR A 19 13.94 -21.30 0.08
N PRO A 20 14.56 -22.10 0.95
CA PRO A 20 15.15 -21.59 2.18
C PRO A 20 16.19 -20.52 1.87
N TYR A 21 16.18 -19.43 2.64
CA TYR A 21 17.16 -18.36 2.48
C TYR A 21 18.58 -18.84 2.79
N SER A 22 19.55 -18.45 1.96
CA SER A 22 20.97 -18.54 2.25
C SER A 22 21.69 -17.28 1.74
N LYS A 23 22.86 -16.97 2.31
CA LYS A 23 23.59 -15.75 1.96
C LYS A 23 24.14 -15.80 0.53
N GLU A 24 24.45 -16.99 0.04
CA GLU A 24 24.93 -17.24 -1.33
C GLU A 24 23.84 -16.89 -2.37
N GLU A 25 22.57 -17.11 -2.03
CA GLU A 25 21.43 -16.87 -2.93
C GLU A 25 20.75 -15.50 -2.72
N GLU A 26 21.27 -14.65 -1.81
CA GLU A 26 20.68 -13.35 -1.44
C GLU A 26 20.36 -12.48 -2.65
N ALA A 27 21.26 -12.45 -3.64
CA ALA A 27 21.06 -11.69 -4.87
C ALA A 27 19.76 -12.08 -5.61
N ARG A 28 19.33 -13.34 -5.53
CA ARG A 28 18.08 -13.80 -6.15
C ARG A 28 16.87 -13.29 -5.40
N PHE A 29 16.88 -13.34 -4.06
CA PHE A 29 15.82 -12.74 -3.24
C PHE A 29 15.70 -11.23 -3.50
N PHE A 30 16.83 -10.54 -3.61
CA PHE A 30 16.85 -9.10 -3.86
C PHE A 30 16.38 -8.75 -5.27
N SER A 31 16.61 -9.61 -6.26
CA SER A 31 16.14 -9.40 -7.64
C SER A 31 14.61 -9.29 -7.76
N LEU A 32 13.86 -9.86 -6.81
CA LEU A 32 12.40 -9.74 -6.72
C LEU A 32 11.95 -8.83 -5.57
N ASN A 33 12.85 -8.01 -5.03
CA ASN A 33 12.58 -7.12 -3.89
C ASN A 33 12.09 -7.82 -2.63
N MET A 34 12.39 -9.10 -2.41
CA MET A 34 11.88 -9.85 -1.24
C MET A 34 12.39 -9.36 0.13
N HIS A 35 13.29 -8.37 0.16
CA HIS A 35 13.72 -7.66 1.36
C HIS A 35 12.77 -6.53 1.77
N HIS A 36 11.80 -6.19 0.92
CA HIS A 36 10.71 -5.24 1.17
C HIS A 36 9.41 -5.79 0.57
N GLU A 37 8.53 -6.31 1.43
CA GLU A 37 7.30 -7.00 1.03
C GLU A 37 6.44 -6.20 0.06
N ASP A 38 6.20 -4.92 0.37
CA ASP A 38 5.40 -3.99 -0.42
C ASP A 38 5.99 -3.76 -1.82
N MET A 39 7.31 -3.58 -1.91
CA MET A 39 8.01 -3.47 -3.19
C MET A 39 7.97 -4.77 -3.98
N MET A 40 8.09 -5.94 -3.33
CA MET A 40 7.94 -7.24 -3.96
C MET A 40 6.54 -7.39 -4.57
N VAL A 41 5.49 -7.11 -3.79
CA VAL A 41 4.10 -7.20 -4.26
C VAL A 41 3.89 -6.26 -5.45
N GLY A 42 4.27 -5.00 -5.33
CA GLY A 42 4.12 -4.02 -6.41
C GLY A 42 4.89 -4.40 -7.68
N TYR A 43 6.13 -4.88 -7.53
CA TYR A 43 6.95 -5.35 -8.66
C TYR A 43 6.32 -6.54 -9.37
N VAL A 44 5.85 -7.54 -8.62
CA VAL A 44 5.24 -8.75 -9.20
C VAL A 44 3.90 -8.42 -9.86
N LEU A 45 3.06 -7.58 -9.23
CA LEU A 45 1.84 -7.06 -9.86
C LEU A 45 2.15 -6.37 -11.19
N HIS A 46 3.18 -5.53 -11.23
CA HIS A 46 3.64 -4.88 -12.46
C HIS A 46 4.08 -5.88 -13.54
N LYS A 47 4.75 -6.97 -13.16
CA LYS A 47 5.15 -8.03 -14.09
C LYS A 47 3.97 -8.82 -14.66
N VAL A 48 2.97 -9.13 -13.85
CA VAL A 48 1.83 -9.96 -14.29
C VAL A 48 0.74 -9.16 -14.99
N MET A 49 0.50 -7.90 -14.59
CA MET A 49 -0.55 -7.07 -15.16
C MET A 49 -0.07 -6.18 -16.33
N GLY A 50 1.23 -5.90 -16.41
CA GLY A 50 1.79 -5.01 -17.44
C GLY A 50 1.12 -3.63 -17.45
N ASN A 51 0.56 -3.25 -18.59
CA ASN A 51 -0.12 -1.96 -18.78
C ASN A 51 -1.54 -1.91 -18.18
N ASN A 52 -2.06 -3.02 -17.66
CA ASN A 52 -3.42 -3.10 -17.11
C ASN A 52 -3.48 -2.67 -15.62
N ILE A 53 -2.60 -1.76 -15.18
CA ILE A 53 -2.55 -1.24 -13.82
C ILE A 53 -3.05 0.19 -13.81
N THR A 54 -4.03 0.48 -12.97
CA THR A 54 -4.41 1.85 -12.63
C THR A 54 -3.63 2.28 -11.39
N PHE A 55 -2.79 3.30 -11.55
CA PHE A 55 -2.09 3.90 -10.42
C PHE A 55 -3.02 4.87 -9.70
N VAL A 56 -3.13 4.70 -8.38
CA VAL A 56 -3.93 5.54 -7.50
C VAL A 56 -3.02 6.15 -6.43
N ARG A 57 -3.19 7.43 -6.16
CA ARG A 57 -2.40 8.17 -5.17
C ARG A 57 -3.30 8.84 -4.15
N GLU A 58 -3.02 8.58 -2.88
CA GLU A 58 -3.54 9.35 -1.76
C GLU A 58 -2.56 10.49 -1.42
N PRO A 59 -3.04 11.74 -1.34
CA PRO A 59 -2.20 12.86 -0.99
C PRO A 59 -1.86 12.83 0.51
N PRO A 60 -0.77 13.50 0.91
CA PRO A 60 -0.36 13.43 2.30
C PRO A 60 -1.27 14.12 3.32
N CYS A 61 -2.25 14.89 2.88
CA CYS A 61 -3.29 15.41 3.78
C CYS A 61 -4.25 14.32 4.28
N ARG A 62 -4.23 13.13 3.68
CA ARG A 62 -5.07 11.98 4.03
C ARG A 62 -4.26 10.78 4.55
N PHE A 63 -2.93 10.87 4.53
CA PHE A 63 -2.00 9.83 4.96
C PHE A 63 -1.05 10.42 6.00
N HIS A 64 -1.20 9.99 7.25
CA HIS A 64 -0.62 10.67 8.41
C HIS A 64 0.45 9.80 9.07
N ASP A 65 1.57 10.40 9.48
CA ASP A 65 2.56 9.79 10.37
C ASP A 65 2.61 10.60 11.67
N LEU A 66 2.11 10.02 12.77
CA LEU A 66 1.79 10.81 13.96
C LEU A 66 2.98 11.15 14.85
N TYR A 67 4.01 10.29 14.86
CA TYR A 67 5.10 10.40 15.84
C TYR A 67 6.51 10.36 15.25
N ARG A 68 6.70 10.03 13.96
CA ARG A 68 8.05 9.91 13.39
C ARG A 68 8.32 10.78 12.17
N GLY A 69 7.36 11.52 11.61
CA GLY A 69 7.66 12.32 10.42
C GLY A 69 6.54 13.11 9.76
N TYR A 70 6.86 13.58 8.55
CA TYR A 70 6.17 14.54 7.67
C TYR A 70 4.64 14.29 7.55
N HIS A 71 3.90 15.37 7.28
CA HIS A 71 2.42 15.39 7.12
C HIS A 71 1.62 15.52 8.43
N SER A 72 2.07 16.44 9.29
CA SER A 72 1.40 16.84 10.54
C SER A 72 0.12 17.68 10.32
N ARG A 73 -0.79 17.20 9.46
CA ARG A 73 -2.15 17.75 9.42
C ARG A 73 -3.00 17.06 10.48
N ASN A 74 -3.99 17.77 10.99
CA ASN A 74 -4.95 17.16 11.90
C ASN A 74 -5.67 16.01 11.19
N VAL A 75 -5.87 14.89 11.89
CA VAL A 75 -6.70 13.80 11.42
C VAL A 75 -8.13 14.32 11.26
N THR A 76 -8.74 14.03 10.12
CA THR A 76 -10.13 14.40 9.80
C THR A 76 -10.92 13.14 9.43
N TRP A 77 -12.24 13.27 9.31
CA TRP A 77 -13.10 12.21 8.79
C TRP A 77 -12.70 11.73 7.37
N SER A 78 -11.94 12.53 6.62
CA SER A 78 -11.49 12.19 5.27
C SER A 78 -10.10 11.50 5.22
N SER A 79 -9.43 11.34 6.37
CA SER A 79 -8.18 10.61 6.47
C SER A 79 -8.36 9.12 6.11
N VAL A 80 -7.36 8.53 5.47
CA VAL A 80 -7.40 7.12 5.01
C VAL A 80 -6.45 6.24 5.81
N MET A 81 -5.29 6.77 6.20
CA MET A 81 -4.25 5.99 6.85
C MET A 81 -3.54 6.80 7.93
N MET A 82 -3.31 6.16 9.08
CA MET A 82 -2.57 6.70 10.21
C MET A 82 -1.45 5.71 10.56
N HIS A 83 -0.21 6.16 10.42
CA HIS A 83 1.00 5.40 10.68
C HIS A 83 1.65 5.81 12.00
N HIS A 84 2.44 4.89 12.56
CA HIS A 84 3.05 5.04 13.88
C HIS A 84 2.04 5.50 14.93
N THR A 85 0.93 4.75 15.12
CA THR A 85 -0.08 5.06 16.13
C THR A 85 0.30 4.44 17.48
N LYS A 86 -0.23 5.00 18.57
CA LYS A 86 -0.23 4.41 19.91
C LYS A 86 -1.64 3.94 20.24
N GLU A 87 -1.76 3.10 21.26
CA GLU A 87 -3.06 2.59 21.73
C GLU A 87 -4.08 3.71 22.02
N LYS A 88 -3.64 4.79 22.69
CA LYS A 88 -4.50 5.96 22.95
C LYS A 88 -5.04 6.65 21.67
N ASP A 89 -4.34 6.53 20.55
CA ASP A 89 -4.79 7.14 19.30
C ASP A 89 -5.92 6.32 18.68
N TYR A 90 -5.96 5.01 18.93
CA TYR A 90 -7.09 4.17 18.50
C TYR A 90 -8.39 4.62 19.15
N GLU A 91 -8.40 4.95 20.44
CA GLU A 91 -9.60 5.48 21.09
C GLU A 91 -10.09 6.78 20.41
N LEU A 92 -9.16 7.70 20.13
CA LEU A 92 -9.46 8.91 19.37
C LEU A 92 -10.03 8.59 17.98
N PHE A 93 -9.44 7.65 17.24
CA PHE A 93 -9.88 7.28 15.90
C PHE A 93 -11.21 6.53 15.89
N MET A 94 -11.47 5.68 16.87
CA MET A 94 -12.78 5.06 17.04
C MET A 94 -13.87 6.11 17.30
N ASN A 95 -13.55 7.19 18.02
CA ASN A 95 -14.49 8.30 18.19
C ASN A 95 -14.71 9.11 16.89
N ILE A 96 -13.69 9.24 16.04
CA ILE A 96 -13.79 9.98 14.76
C ILE A 96 -14.50 9.15 13.68
N PHE A 97 -14.15 7.86 13.55
CA PHE A 97 -14.56 7.01 12.43
C PHE A 97 -15.57 5.91 12.81
N GLY A 98 -15.69 5.54 14.09
CA GLY A 98 -16.34 4.29 14.51
C GLY A 98 -17.84 4.19 14.22
N ASN A 99 -18.52 5.32 13.99
CA ASN A 99 -19.94 5.35 13.63
C ASN A 99 -20.17 5.49 12.11
N ASP A 100 -19.12 5.67 11.31
CA ASP A 100 -19.24 5.87 9.87
C ASP A 100 -19.07 4.54 9.12
N THR A 101 -20.18 4.01 8.61
CA THR A 101 -20.20 2.81 7.76
C THR A 101 -20.36 3.13 6.27
N ALA A 102 -20.52 4.42 5.93
CA ALA A 102 -20.80 4.87 4.56
C ALA A 102 -20.16 6.24 4.27
N PRO A 103 -18.81 6.35 4.34
CA PRO A 103 -18.13 7.61 4.09
C PRO A 103 -18.40 8.08 2.65
N PRO A 104 -18.62 9.39 2.43
CA PRO A 104 -18.83 9.91 1.09
C PRO A 104 -17.56 9.74 0.24
N ALA A 105 -17.76 9.42 -1.05
CA ALA A 105 -16.65 9.28 -1.98
C ALA A 105 -15.85 10.59 -2.08
N LYS A 106 -14.52 10.49 -1.99
CA LYS A 106 -13.63 11.65 -2.14
C LYS A 106 -13.49 12.00 -3.62
N ALA A 107 -13.54 13.29 -3.93
CA ALA A 107 -13.22 13.79 -5.26
C ALA A 107 -11.78 13.44 -5.64
N TYR A 108 -11.56 13.25 -6.94
CA TYR A 108 -10.24 12.92 -7.48
C TYR A 108 -10.02 13.59 -8.84
N LYS A 109 -8.75 13.67 -9.24
CA LYS A 109 -8.32 14.13 -10.56
C LYS A 109 -7.53 13.03 -11.26
N VAL A 110 -7.57 13.02 -12.58
CA VAL A 110 -6.70 12.16 -13.39
C VAL A 110 -5.50 12.97 -13.86
N ILE A 111 -4.30 12.59 -13.43
CA ILE A 111 -3.04 13.31 -13.72
C ILE A 111 -2.00 12.31 -14.21
N ASN A 112 -1.49 12.47 -15.43
CA ASN A 112 -0.48 11.58 -16.02
C ASN A 112 -0.89 10.09 -15.95
N ASN A 113 -2.13 9.76 -16.35
CA ASN A 113 -2.70 8.41 -16.31
C ASN A 113 -2.76 7.77 -14.90
N ARG A 114 -2.82 8.59 -13.86
CA ARG A 114 -3.02 8.17 -12.46
C ARG A 114 -4.23 8.87 -11.87
N ILE A 115 -4.93 8.21 -10.96
CA ILE A 115 -5.97 8.82 -10.13
C ILE A 115 -5.29 9.44 -8.91
N GLU A 116 -5.54 10.72 -8.62
CA GLU A 116 -5.06 11.40 -7.43
C GLU A 116 -6.25 12.00 -6.68
N PHE A 117 -6.47 11.53 -5.44
CA PHE A 117 -7.55 12.04 -4.60
C PHE A 117 -7.25 13.46 -4.13
N GLU A 118 -8.30 14.25 -3.94
CA GLU A 118 -8.17 15.60 -3.43
C GLU A 118 -7.90 15.63 -1.92
N CYS A 119 -7.24 16.69 -1.47
CA CYS A 119 -7.42 17.22 -0.11
C CYS A 119 -8.73 18.02 -0.13
#